data_AF-A0A914L9L0-F1
#
_entry.id   AF-A0A914L9L0-F1
#
_cell.length_a   1.000
_cell.length_b   1.000
_cell.length_c   1.000
_cell.angle_alpha   90.00
_cell.angle_beta   90.00
_cell.angle_gamma   90.00
#
_symmetry.space_group_name_H-M   'P 1'
#
loop_
_entity.id
_entity.type
_entity.pdbx_description
1 polymer ?
#
loop_
_entity_poly.entity_id
_entity_poly.type
_entity_poly.pdbx_seq_one_letter_code
_entity_poly.pdbx_strand_id
1 'polypeptide(L)'
;MIETQYMWQHTWPSSEILCEFIASNPKIWKGSTVMEIGSGVAALPSMTALRCGASKVVITEQSHLDKAFTSIRNNLQKNFDASLIENRVYLTGFDWQNPEIGITELLNKSIQVDYLFGSDVFYDPCVFEILIKMLRRLFDLFPLMEFYFSYQIRDSDWTIEELLLDETTNNYSLISTLIRCVDTCKHTICIGKIIRSNYLNNKMISNNDKEEMQNKYRENDGKIFAGIEGGATCSTFVLIDSHGNLLHQLSGGPGLNFLLDGVESTADKIARWLREAIVEKNRKENSTSKPIKLPVAALGMGLSGAENTTTNTLLLEYLRSQHGDLAEALFLTSDAVAAVATCFEKSGIVLIAGTGSTCRLLKSDGSVHGVGGWGHLVGDEGGAFWISMRAIRYIFSFDDGMLENSFSNNSMIDVNEDAEDIQTVKEHLLKHFKIKTKEELMNILYGPNFQKSYIASFTKLLAECTRCV
;
A
#
# COMPACT_ATOMS: atom_id res chain seq x y z
N MET A 1 7.36 -26.74 -18.41
CA MET A 1 5.96 -27.22 -18.38
C MET A 1 5.93 -28.43 -17.47
N ILE A 2 5.25 -28.32 -16.33
CA ILE A 2 4.94 -29.44 -15.46
C ILE A 2 3.69 -30.10 -16.03
N GLU A 3 3.73 -31.39 -16.30
CA GLU A 3 2.61 -32.12 -16.91
C GLU A 3 1.55 -32.44 -15.83
N THR A 4 0.38 -31.79 -15.88
CA THR A 4 -0.71 -31.97 -14.89
C THR A 4 -1.73 -32.98 -15.41
N GLN A 5 -1.94 -34.09 -14.68
CA GLN A 5 -2.85 -35.15 -15.12
C GLN A 5 -4.31 -34.84 -14.74
N TYR A 6 -5.17 -34.95 -15.74
CA TYR A 6 -6.61 -34.76 -15.63
C TYR A 6 -7.27 -36.03 -15.03
N MET A 7 -7.59 -36.13 -13.72
CA MET A 7 -8.88 -36.64 -13.15
C MET A 7 -9.16 -36.07 -11.74
N TRP A 8 -10.17 -35.17 -11.63
CA TRP A 8 -10.72 -34.41 -10.47
C TRP A 8 -10.21 -33.00 -10.06
N GLN A 9 -9.74 -32.04 -10.87
CA GLN A 9 -9.08 -32.00 -12.18
C GLN A 9 -8.62 -30.57 -12.56
N HIS A 10 -8.68 -29.58 -11.67
CA HIS A 10 -8.28 -28.20 -11.97
C HIS A 10 -7.16 -27.75 -11.04
N THR A 11 -6.05 -27.34 -11.65
CA THR A 11 -5.08 -26.48 -11.00
C THR A 11 -5.78 -25.18 -10.63
N TRP A 12 -5.64 -24.76 -9.38
CA TRP A 12 -6.15 -23.44 -8.99
C TRP A 12 -5.46 -22.40 -9.86
N PRO A 13 -6.19 -21.45 -10.48
CA PRO A 13 -5.56 -20.34 -11.20
C PRO A 13 -4.52 -19.62 -10.33
N SER A 14 -4.80 -19.50 -9.02
CA SER A 14 -3.87 -18.96 -8.02
C SER A 14 -2.54 -19.73 -7.96
N SER A 15 -2.57 -21.03 -8.21
CA SER A 15 -1.38 -21.90 -8.22
C SER A 15 -0.50 -21.60 -9.41
N GLU A 16 -1.09 -21.36 -10.58
CA GLU A 16 -0.35 -21.05 -11.81
C GLU A 16 0.37 -19.70 -11.69
N ILE A 17 -0.34 -18.69 -11.18
CA ILE A 17 0.23 -17.35 -10.93
C ILE A 17 1.34 -17.41 -9.87
N LEU A 18 1.16 -18.20 -8.79
CA LEU A 18 2.22 -18.40 -7.80
C LEU A 18 3.44 -19.11 -8.42
N CYS A 19 3.23 -20.10 -9.28
CA CYS A 19 4.32 -20.79 -9.98
C CYS A 19 5.07 -19.88 -10.96
N GLU A 20 4.37 -19.01 -11.68
CA GLU A 20 5.01 -17.99 -12.53
C GLU A 20 5.93 -17.11 -11.69
N PHE A 21 5.43 -16.61 -10.55
CA PHE A 21 6.24 -15.82 -9.63
C PHE A 21 7.45 -16.58 -9.09
N ILE A 22 7.29 -17.84 -8.67
CA ILE A 22 8.40 -18.69 -8.21
C ILE A 22 9.43 -18.85 -9.34
N ALA A 23 8.98 -19.21 -10.55
CA ALA A 23 9.84 -19.46 -11.70
C ALA A 23 10.57 -18.20 -12.21
N SER A 24 9.97 -17.01 -12.05
CA SER A 24 10.61 -15.73 -12.36
C SER A 24 11.66 -15.30 -11.33
N ASN A 25 11.67 -15.90 -10.14
CA ASN A 25 12.55 -15.53 -9.04
C ASN A 25 13.43 -16.69 -8.51
N PRO A 26 14.08 -17.48 -9.39
CA PRO A 26 14.72 -18.74 -8.99
C PRO A 26 15.88 -18.56 -8.00
N LYS A 27 16.51 -17.37 -7.98
CA LYS A 27 17.59 -17.06 -7.04
C LYS A 27 17.13 -17.04 -5.58
N ILE A 28 15.86 -16.72 -5.32
CA ILE A 28 15.31 -16.65 -3.95
C ILE A 28 15.22 -18.06 -3.36
N TRP A 29 14.80 -19.04 -4.16
CA TRP A 29 14.51 -20.41 -3.69
C TRP A 29 15.71 -21.35 -3.78
N LYS A 30 16.83 -20.91 -4.37
CA LYS A 30 17.96 -21.80 -4.62
C LYS A 30 18.63 -22.19 -3.30
N GLY A 31 18.71 -23.48 -3.03
CA GLY A 31 19.34 -24.01 -1.81
C GLY A 31 18.44 -24.03 -0.58
N SER A 32 17.23 -23.48 -0.64
CA SER A 32 16.32 -23.39 0.49
C SER A 32 15.46 -24.64 0.69
N THR A 33 14.92 -24.82 1.90
CA THR A 33 13.83 -25.77 2.18
C THR A 33 12.49 -25.06 2.07
N VAL A 34 11.64 -25.55 1.18
CA VAL A 34 10.31 -25.00 0.92
C VAL A 34 9.25 -25.96 1.44
N MET A 35 8.27 -25.48 2.18
CA MET A 35 7.07 -26.24 2.55
C MET A 35 5.86 -25.69 1.80
N GLU A 36 4.98 -26.55 1.32
CA GLU A 36 3.70 -26.15 0.72
C GLU A 36 2.55 -26.69 1.56
N ILE A 37 1.61 -25.80 1.92
CA ILE A 37 0.38 -26.13 2.65
C ILE A 37 -0.81 -26.20 1.69
N GLY A 38 -1.63 -27.26 1.84
CA GLY A 38 -2.79 -27.45 0.97
C GLY A 38 -2.39 -27.56 -0.50
N SER A 39 -1.41 -28.42 -0.80
CA SER A 39 -0.82 -28.56 -2.14
C SER A 39 -1.81 -29.04 -3.22
N GLY A 40 -2.98 -29.50 -2.79
CA GLY A 40 -4.00 -30.09 -3.64
C GLY A 40 -3.47 -31.33 -4.34
N VAL A 41 -4.05 -31.67 -5.49
CA VAL A 41 -3.64 -32.86 -6.25
C VAL A 41 -2.37 -32.65 -7.08
N ALA A 42 -1.93 -31.40 -7.24
CA ALA A 42 -0.92 -31.03 -8.23
C ALA A 42 0.44 -30.70 -7.61
N ALA A 43 0.49 -30.13 -6.39
CA ALA A 43 1.73 -29.69 -5.72
C ALA A 43 2.65 -28.83 -6.60
N LEU A 44 2.04 -27.97 -7.43
CA LEU A 44 2.73 -27.20 -8.45
C LEU A 44 3.77 -26.23 -7.86
N PRO A 45 3.48 -25.43 -6.81
CA PRO A 45 4.46 -24.57 -6.15
C PRO A 45 5.70 -25.33 -5.70
N SER A 46 5.55 -26.47 -5.01
CA SER A 46 6.69 -27.30 -4.57
C SER A 46 7.49 -27.85 -5.75
N MET A 47 6.81 -28.39 -6.77
CA MET A 47 7.49 -28.90 -7.97
C MET A 47 8.23 -27.78 -8.72
N THR A 48 7.66 -26.57 -8.77
CA THR A 48 8.31 -25.39 -9.36
C THR A 48 9.52 -24.97 -8.54
N ALA A 49 9.42 -24.98 -7.22
CA ALA A 49 10.53 -24.70 -6.32
C ALA A 49 11.71 -25.67 -6.51
N LEU A 50 11.42 -26.98 -6.62
CA LEU A 50 12.43 -28.00 -6.92
C LEU A 50 13.19 -27.70 -8.22
N ARG A 51 12.45 -27.33 -9.28
CA ARG A 51 13.02 -26.95 -10.58
C ARG A 51 13.85 -25.66 -10.49
N CYS A 52 13.47 -24.74 -9.59
CA CYS A 52 14.23 -23.52 -9.32
C CYS A 52 15.45 -23.74 -8.42
N GLY A 53 15.65 -24.94 -7.88
CA GLY A 53 16.83 -25.31 -7.11
C GLY A 53 16.65 -25.35 -5.60
N ALA A 54 15.42 -25.37 -5.08
CA ALA A 54 15.14 -25.57 -3.65
C ALA A 54 15.73 -26.90 -3.16
N SER A 55 16.64 -26.88 -2.19
CA SER A 55 17.39 -28.07 -1.75
C SER A 55 16.47 -29.19 -1.29
N LYS A 56 15.36 -28.85 -0.63
CA LYS A 56 14.31 -29.78 -0.19
C LYS A 56 12.93 -29.14 -0.34
N VAL A 57 11.92 -29.95 -0.65
CA VAL A 57 10.52 -29.54 -0.57
C VAL A 57 9.71 -30.47 0.32
N VAL A 58 8.87 -29.87 1.16
CA VAL A 58 7.88 -30.54 1.98
C VAL A 58 6.51 -30.27 1.40
N ILE A 59 5.89 -31.31 0.85
CA ILE A 59 4.57 -31.21 0.23
C ILE A 59 3.56 -31.71 1.24
N THR A 60 2.56 -30.88 1.57
CA THR A 60 1.53 -31.26 2.53
C THR A 60 0.12 -31.16 1.99
N GLU A 61 -0.73 -32.04 2.51
CA GLU A 61 -2.16 -32.06 2.25
C GLU A 61 -2.91 -32.68 3.45
N GLN A 62 -4.23 -32.55 3.51
CA GLN A 62 -5.03 -33.14 4.58
C GLN A 62 -4.87 -34.66 4.61
N SER A 63 -4.53 -35.20 5.79
CA SER A 63 -4.10 -36.59 5.96
C SER A 63 -5.11 -37.64 5.49
N HIS A 64 -6.40 -37.30 5.42
CA HIS A 64 -7.46 -38.22 5.00
C HIS A 64 -7.70 -38.25 3.48
N LEU A 65 -6.97 -37.44 2.70
CA LEU A 65 -7.13 -37.34 1.24
C LEU A 65 -6.18 -38.27 0.47
N ASP A 66 -6.32 -39.58 0.64
CA ASP A 66 -5.45 -40.61 0.00
C ASP A 66 -5.30 -40.44 -1.52
N LYS A 67 -6.37 -39.99 -2.19
CA LYS A 67 -6.36 -39.71 -3.63
C LYS A 67 -5.42 -38.56 -3.98
N ALA A 68 -5.34 -37.51 -3.15
CA ALA A 68 -4.43 -36.40 -3.37
C ALA A 68 -2.98 -36.86 -3.27
N PHE A 69 -2.64 -37.61 -2.22
CA PHE A 69 -1.30 -38.20 -2.07
C PHE A 69 -0.90 -39.09 -3.26
N THR A 70 -1.84 -39.88 -3.77
CA THR A 70 -1.60 -40.73 -4.95
C THR A 70 -1.31 -39.87 -6.19
N SER A 71 -2.12 -38.83 -6.43
CA SER A 71 -1.92 -37.90 -7.55
C SER A 71 -0.60 -37.13 -7.45
N ILE A 72 -0.24 -36.63 -6.28
CA ILE A 72 1.03 -35.94 -6.04
C ILE A 72 2.21 -36.88 -6.36
N ARG A 73 2.18 -38.13 -5.88
CA ARG A 73 3.24 -39.11 -6.18
C ARG A 73 3.37 -39.38 -7.69
N ASN A 74 2.24 -39.54 -8.39
CA ASN A 74 2.24 -39.73 -9.84
C ASN A 74 2.81 -38.52 -10.57
N ASN A 75 2.45 -37.30 -10.16
CA ASN A 75 2.98 -36.06 -10.75
C ASN A 75 4.48 -35.91 -10.52
N LEU A 76 4.96 -36.23 -9.31
CA LEU A 76 6.40 -36.24 -9.00
C LEU A 76 7.15 -37.23 -9.88
N GLN A 77 6.69 -38.49 -9.95
CA GLN A 77 7.35 -39.55 -10.73
C GLN A 77 7.41 -39.26 -12.23
N LYS A 78 6.44 -38.52 -12.77
CA LYS A 78 6.46 -38.08 -14.18
C LYS A 78 7.43 -36.96 -14.47
N ASN A 79 7.71 -36.12 -13.47
CA ASN A 79 8.45 -34.88 -13.67
C ASN A 79 9.86 -34.90 -13.06
N PHE A 80 10.21 -35.90 -12.23
CA PHE A 80 11.49 -35.98 -11.55
C PHE A 80 11.98 -37.42 -11.43
N ASP A 81 13.30 -37.58 -11.41
CA ASP A 81 13.94 -38.88 -11.20
C ASP A 81 13.68 -39.41 -9.77
N ALA A 82 13.57 -40.73 -9.64
CA ALA A 82 13.30 -41.38 -8.37
C ALA A 82 14.30 -41.02 -7.26
N SER A 83 15.59 -40.90 -7.61
CA SER A 83 16.65 -40.51 -6.66
C SER A 83 16.50 -39.06 -6.18
N LEU A 84 16.02 -38.15 -7.04
CA LEU A 84 15.75 -36.78 -6.65
C LEU A 84 14.58 -36.72 -5.67
N ILE A 85 13.49 -37.44 -5.99
CA ILE A 85 12.30 -37.52 -5.15
C ILE A 85 12.66 -38.05 -3.76
N GLU A 86 13.38 -39.17 -3.69
CA GLU A 86 13.79 -39.79 -2.42
C GLU A 86 14.64 -38.87 -1.54
N ASN A 87 15.55 -38.10 -2.13
CA ASN A 87 16.49 -37.26 -1.39
C ASN A 87 15.94 -35.86 -1.04
N ARG A 88 15.05 -35.31 -1.87
CA ARG A 88 14.66 -33.90 -1.81
C ARG A 88 13.17 -33.66 -1.58
N VAL A 89 12.33 -34.69 -1.56
CA VAL A 89 10.89 -34.55 -1.35
C VAL A 89 10.47 -35.24 -0.06
N TYR A 90 9.77 -34.52 0.79
CA TYR A 90 9.05 -35.08 1.93
C TYR A 90 7.55 -34.84 1.75
N LEU A 91 6.78 -35.90 1.50
CA LEU A 91 5.33 -35.83 1.32
C LEU A 91 4.66 -36.32 2.61
N THR A 92 3.89 -35.46 3.28
CA THR A 92 3.23 -35.79 4.55
C THR A 92 1.84 -35.15 4.71
N GLY A 93 1.07 -35.65 5.67
CA GLY A 93 -0.19 -35.08 6.12
C GLY A 93 0.01 -33.84 6.99
N PHE A 94 -0.77 -32.79 6.73
CA PHE A 94 -0.77 -31.58 7.55
C PHE A 94 -2.17 -30.96 7.57
N ASP A 95 -2.83 -31.02 8.72
CA ASP A 95 -4.16 -30.45 8.93
C ASP A 95 -4.05 -29.10 9.64
N TRP A 96 -4.64 -28.06 9.08
CA TRP A 96 -4.59 -26.70 9.66
C TRP A 96 -5.30 -26.60 11.00
N GLN A 97 -6.36 -27.40 11.22
CA GLN A 97 -7.12 -27.39 12.47
C GLN A 97 -6.37 -28.11 13.59
N ASN A 98 -5.51 -29.07 13.24
CA ASN A 98 -4.69 -29.83 14.18
C ASN A 98 -3.25 -29.97 13.68
N PRO A 99 -2.47 -28.86 13.67
CA PRO A 99 -1.17 -28.82 13.04
C PRO A 99 -0.09 -29.55 13.85
N GLU A 100 -0.32 -29.85 15.13
CA GLU A 100 0.70 -30.42 16.03
C GLU A 100 1.20 -31.80 15.56
N ILE A 101 0.35 -32.59 14.89
CA ILE A 101 0.76 -33.89 14.32
C ILE A 101 1.81 -33.66 13.22
N GLY A 102 1.50 -32.80 12.24
CA GLY A 102 2.41 -32.48 11.14
C GLY A 102 3.68 -31.78 11.63
N ILE A 103 3.55 -30.87 12.60
CA ILE A 103 4.68 -30.21 13.27
C ILE A 103 5.60 -31.22 13.94
N THR A 104 5.04 -32.18 14.68
CA THR A 104 5.82 -33.21 15.38
C THR A 104 6.62 -34.04 14.37
N GLU A 105 6.03 -34.35 13.21
CA GLU A 105 6.75 -35.05 12.15
C GLU A 105 7.90 -34.22 11.56
N LEU A 106 7.69 -32.92 11.30
CA LEU A 106 8.74 -32.02 10.82
C LEU A 106 9.93 -31.97 11.80
N LEU A 107 9.63 -31.83 13.09
CA LEU A 107 10.65 -31.79 14.15
C LEU A 107 11.39 -33.12 14.27
N ASN A 108 10.68 -34.25 14.24
CA ASN A 108 11.29 -35.59 14.27
C ASN A 108 12.22 -35.85 13.08
N LYS A 109 11.95 -35.22 11.94
CA LYS A 109 12.82 -35.27 10.75
C LYS A 109 13.89 -34.18 10.71
N SER A 110 13.96 -33.34 11.74
CA SER A 110 14.87 -32.19 11.83
C SER A 110 14.79 -31.31 10.57
N ILE A 111 13.58 -31.08 10.07
CA ILE A 111 13.33 -30.23 8.92
C ILE A 111 13.18 -28.79 9.40
N GLN A 112 14.04 -27.92 8.87
CA GLN A 112 13.89 -26.47 8.95
C GLN A 112 13.16 -25.96 7.71
N VAL A 113 12.29 -24.97 7.85
CA VAL A 113 11.52 -24.40 6.73
C VAL A 113 11.93 -22.94 6.54
N ASP A 114 12.45 -22.62 5.36
CA ASP A 114 12.85 -21.25 4.99
C ASP A 114 11.68 -20.50 4.34
N TYR A 115 10.92 -21.20 3.49
CA TYR A 115 9.78 -20.64 2.79
C TYR A 115 8.56 -21.53 2.90
N LEU A 116 7.41 -20.92 3.16
CA LEU A 116 6.12 -21.57 3.13
C LEU A 116 5.35 -21.07 1.90
N PHE A 117 4.74 -21.97 1.15
CA PHE A 117 3.90 -21.68 0.00
C PHE A 117 2.46 -22.08 0.25
N GLY A 118 1.53 -21.25 -0.18
CA GLY A 118 0.09 -21.51 -0.11
C GLY A 118 -0.62 -20.97 -1.35
N SER A 119 -1.22 -21.85 -2.15
CA SER A 119 -2.01 -21.43 -3.30
C SER A 119 -3.49 -21.37 -2.94
N ASP A 120 -4.11 -20.22 -3.18
CA ASP A 120 -5.53 -19.93 -2.93
C ASP A 120 -5.98 -20.12 -1.48
N VAL A 121 -5.08 -20.07 -0.50
CA VAL A 121 -5.37 -20.42 0.91
C VAL A 121 -6.40 -19.53 1.61
N PHE A 122 -6.68 -18.34 1.06
CA PHE A 122 -7.71 -17.40 1.54
C PHE A 122 -8.97 -17.48 0.67
N TYR A 123 -9.55 -18.69 0.53
CA TYR A 123 -10.71 -18.94 -0.32
C TYR A 123 -12.06 -18.79 0.38
N ASP A 124 -12.10 -18.91 1.71
CA ASP A 124 -13.31 -18.80 2.53
C ASP A 124 -12.97 -18.14 3.89
N PRO A 125 -13.69 -17.09 4.33
CA PRO A 125 -13.44 -16.43 5.61
C PRO A 125 -13.45 -17.36 6.82
N CYS A 126 -14.21 -18.46 6.77
CA CYS A 126 -14.32 -19.42 7.87
C CYS A 126 -12.99 -20.13 8.17
N VAL A 127 -12.05 -20.17 7.21
CA VAL A 127 -10.74 -20.79 7.41
C VAL A 127 -9.63 -19.81 7.78
N PHE A 128 -9.89 -18.49 7.72
CA PHE A 128 -8.82 -17.49 7.89
C PHE A 128 -8.21 -17.56 9.29
N GLU A 129 -9.04 -17.59 10.33
CA GLU A 129 -8.55 -17.63 11.72
C GLU A 129 -7.75 -18.92 11.99
N ILE A 130 -8.23 -20.06 11.50
CA ILE A 130 -7.54 -21.36 11.63
C ILE A 130 -6.18 -21.30 10.93
N LEU A 131 -6.14 -20.79 9.70
CA LEU A 131 -4.92 -20.64 8.93
C LEU A 131 -3.92 -19.72 9.64
N ILE A 132 -4.35 -18.54 10.13
CA ILE A 132 -3.45 -17.61 10.82
C ILE A 132 -2.95 -18.18 12.15
N LYS A 133 -3.77 -18.90 12.92
CA LYS A 133 -3.33 -19.61 14.13
C LYS A 133 -2.26 -20.65 13.83
N MET A 134 -2.45 -21.44 12.76
CA MET A 134 -1.46 -22.39 12.30
C MET A 134 -0.16 -21.69 11.84
N LEU A 135 -0.26 -20.59 11.09
CA LEU A 135 0.91 -19.81 10.68
C LEU A 135 1.70 -19.29 11.87
N ARG A 136 1.03 -18.71 12.90
CA ARG A 136 1.72 -18.28 14.13
C ARG A 136 2.53 -19.41 14.75
N ARG A 137 1.93 -20.60 14.84
CA ARG A 137 2.61 -21.77 15.37
C ARG A 137 3.85 -22.15 14.56
N LEU A 138 3.78 -22.09 13.22
CA LEU A 138 4.95 -22.30 12.37
C LEU A 138 6.00 -21.20 12.53
N PHE A 139 5.61 -19.92 12.65
CA PHE A 139 6.53 -18.81 12.89
C PHE A 139 7.21 -18.85 14.27
N ASP A 140 6.61 -19.54 15.26
CA ASP A 140 7.27 -19.80 16.54
C ASP A 140 8.35 -20.87 16.44
N LEU A 141 8.22 -21.81 15.50
CA LEU A 141 9.21 -22.85 15.23
C LEU A 141 10.29 -22.39 14.26
N PHE A 142 9.89 -21.59 13.27
CA PHE A 142 10.74 -21.09 12.18
C PHE A 142 10.62 -19.56 12.10
N PRO A 143 11.26 -18.79 13.01
CA PRO A 143 11.04 -17.35 13.10
C PRO A 143 11.48 -16.54 11.87
N LEU A 144 12.42 -17.07 11.09
CA LEU A 144 12.94 -16.45 9.86
C LEU A 144 12.23 -16.91 8.59
N MET A 145 11.26 -17.83 8.70
CA MET A 145 10.48 -18.31 7.57
C MET A 145 9.75 -17.14 6.88
N GLU A 146 9.55 -17.24 5.57
CA GLU A 146 8.69 -16.31 4.85
C GLU A 146 7.53 -17.08 4.20
N PHE A 147 6.30 -16.62 4.40
CA PHE A 147 5.13 -17.23 3.79
C PHE A 147 4.73 -16.48 2.52
N TYR A 148 4.87 -17.11 1.36
CA TYR A 148 4.38 -16.59 0.09
C TYR A 148 3.09 -17.30 -0.28
N PHE A 149 2.07 -16.52 -0.62
CA PHE A 149 0.76 -17.07 -0.93
C PHE A 149 0.12 -16.36 -2.11
N SER A 150 -0.79 -17.05 -2.76
CA SER A 150 -1.68 -16.44 -3.75
C SER A 150 -3.14 -16.60 -3.34
N TYR A 151 -3.98 -15.67 -3.78
CA TYR A 151 -5.42 -15.70 -3.54
C TYR A 151 -6.16 -14.98 -4.67
N GLN A 152 -7.37 -15.45 -4.98
CA GLN A 152 -8.29 -14.71 -5.84
C GLN A 152 -9.03 -13.64 -5.02
N ILE A 153 -9.13 -12.41 -5.53
CA ILE A 153 -10.04 -11.41 -4.97
C ILE A 153 -11.48 -11.87 -5.23
N ARG A 154 -12.20 -12.20 -4.16
CA ARG A 154 -13.60 -12.64 -4.18
C ARG A 154 -14.55 -11.57 -3.64
N ASP A 155 -14.10 -10.87 -2.61
CA ASP A 155 -14.85 -9.81 -1.93
C ASP A 155 -13.85 -8.75 -1.44
N SER A 156 -14.19 -7.47 -1.57
CA SER A 156 -13.34 -6.36 -1.11
C SER A 156 -13.31 -6.20 0.40
N ASP A 157 -14.28 -6.77 1.10
CA ASP A 157 -14.46 -6.62 2.55
C ASP A 157 -13.71 -7.72 3.33
N TRP A 158 -13.23 -8.75 2.63
CA TRP A 158 -12.45 -9.82 3.25
C TRP A 158 -11.04 -9.33 3.59
N THR A 159 -10.70 -9.39 4.87
CA THR A 159 -9.39 -9.00 5.39
C THR A 159 -8.90 -9.98 6.44
N ILE A 160 -7.58 -10.11 6.55
CA ILE A 160 -6.90 -10.86 7.62
C ILE A 160 -6.20 -9.92 8.60
N GLU A 161 -6.26 -8.61 8.41
CA GLU A 161 -5.47 -7.64 9.18
C GLU A 161 -5.71 -7.81 10.69
N GLU A 162 -6.97 -7.86 11.14
CA GLU A 162 -7.26 -8.07 12.57
C GLU A 162 -6.71 -9.41 13.08
N LEU A 163 -6.75 -10.45 12.25
CA LEU A 163 -6.22 -11.77 12.60
C LEU A 163 -4.71 -11.78 12.74
N LEU A 164 -3.97 -10.81 12.18
CA LEU A 164 -2.51 -10.72 12.28
C LEU A 164 -2.03 -9.97 13.55
N LEU A 165 -2.93 -9.32 14.28
CA LEU A 165 -2.64 -8.61 15.53
C LEU A 165 -2.30 -9.58 16.66
N ASP A 166 -1.31 -9.24 17.48
CA ASP A 166 -1.09 -9.87 18.78
C ASP A 166 -1.95 -9.14 19.82
N GLU A 167 -2.97 -9.82 20.33
CA GLU A 167 -3.92 -9.29 21.31
C GLU A 167 -3.24 -8.85 22.61
N THR A 168 -2.09 -9.42 22.96
CA THR A 168 -1.39 -9.08 24.22
C THR A 168 -0.64 -7.77 24.13
N THR A 169 -0.11 -7.44 22.95
CA THR A 169 0.71 -6.24 22.72
C THR A 169 0.01 -5.18 21.89
N ASN A 170 -1.21 -5.49 21.43
CA ASN A 170 -2.01 -4.67 20.51
C ASN A 170 -1.22 -4.23 19.27
N ASN A 171 -0.32 -5.10 18.79
CA ASN A 171 0.58 -4.87 17.66
C ASN A 171 0.60 -6.08 16.74
N TYR A 172 0.79 -5.87 15.44
CA TYR A 172 0.96 -6.96 14.48
C TYR A 172 2.18 -7.84 14.84
N SER A 173 1.93 -9.12 15.13
CA SER A 173 2.97 -10.14 15.28
C SER A 173 3.41 -10.71 13.94
N LEU A 174 2.49 -10.73 12.98
CA LEU A 174 2.72 -11.07 11.59
C LEU A 174 2.38 -9.86 10.70
N ILE A 175 3.19 -9.61 9.69
CA ILE A 175 3.00 -8.51 8.74
C ILE A 175 2.72 -9.12 7.38
N SER A 176 1.62 -8.72 6.74
CA SER A 176 1.28 -9.10 5.38
C SER A 176 1.62 -7.95 4.42
N THR A 177 2.13 -8.27 3.24
CA THR A 177 2.45 -7.31 2.17
C THR A 177 1.98 -7.89 0.84
N LEU A 178 1.27 -7.08 0.05
CA LEU A 178 0.94 -7.42 -1.32
C LEU A 178 2.17 -7.26 -2.21
N ILE A 179 2.49 -8.28 -3.00
CA ILE A 179 3.61 -8.25 -3.95
C ILE A 179 3.13 -7.81 -5.33
N ARG A 180 2.05 -8.41 -5.83
CA ARG A 180 1.52 -8.19 -7.18
C ARG A 180 0.08 -8.67 -7.27
N CYS A 181 -0.73 -8.02 -8.09
CA CYS A 181 -1.98 -8.59 -8.60
C CYS A 181 -1.90 -8.77 -10.12
N VAL A 182 -2.59 -9.79 -10.63
CA VAL A 182 -2.68 -10.15 -12.04
C VAL A 182 -4.15 -10.29 -12.40
N ASP A 183 -4.59 -9.48 -13.35
CA ASP A 183 -5.92 -9.61 -13.94
C ASP A 183 -5.90 -10.69 -15.03
N THR A 184 -6.68 -11.73 -14.82
CA THR A 184 -7.00 -12.73 -15.84
C THR A 184 -8.35 -12.40 -16.48
N CYS A 185 -8.72 -13.10 -17.55
CA CYS A 185 -10.02 -12.90 -18.20
C CYS A 185 -11.24 -13.14 -17.29
N LYS A 186 -11.07 -13.81 -16.14
CA LYS A 186 -12.17 -14.16 -15.22
C LYS A 186 -11.96 -13.67 -13.78
N HIS A 187 -10.72 -13.45 -13.36
CA HIS A 187 -10.35 -13.31 -11.96
C HIS A 187 -9.18 -12.34 -11.79
N THR A 188 -9.19 -11.54 -10.72
CA THR A 188 -7.98 -10.87 -10.23
C THR A 188 -7.33 -11.74 -9.17
N ILE A 189 -6.08 -12.14 -9.41
CA ILE A 189 -5.31 -13.01 -8.52
C ILE A 189 -4.14 -12.22 -7.98
N CYS A 190 -3.99 -12.22 -6.66
CA CYS A 190 -2.93 -11.49 -5.98
C CYS A 190 -1.95 -12.46 -5.33
N ILE A 191 -0.69 -12.03 -5.24
CA ILE A 191 0.38 -12.69 -4.52
C ILE A 191 0.75 -11.81 -3.33
N GLY A 192 0.68 -12.39 -2.15
CA GLY A 192 1.08 -11.75 -0.90
C GLY A 192 2.24 -12.47 -0.24
N LYS A 193 2.81 -11.79 0.76
CA LYS A 193 3.85 -12.31 1.63
C LYS A 193 3.49 -12.03 3.08
N ILE A 194 3.60 -13.02 3.96
CA ILE A 194 3.54 -12.84 5.41
C ILE A 194 4.92 -13.12 6.01
N ILE A 195 5.36 -12.25 6.90
CA ILE A 195 6.57 -12.40 7.72
C ILE A 195 6.26 -12.11 9.18
N ARG A 196 7.14 -12.54 10.09
CA ARG A 196 7.07 -12.13 11.49
C ARG A 196 7.52 -10.67 11.64
N SER A 197 6.77 -9.89 12.42
CA SER A 197 7.10 -8.50 12.76
C SER A 197 8.32 -8.45 13.67
N ASN A 198 9.32 -7.64 13.29
CA ASN A 198 10.55 -7.44 14.08
C ASN A 198 10.31 -6.68 15.40
N TYR A 199 9.14 -6.07 15.58
CA TYR A 199 8.85 -5.18 16.73
C TYR A 199 8.72 -5.93 18.06
N LEU A 200 8.36 -7.23 18.03
CA LEU A 200 8.04 -7.99 19.24
C LEU A 200 9.20 -8.76 19.86
N ASN A 201 10.38 -8.80 19.22
CA ASN A 201 11.40 -9.78 19.57
C ASN A 201 12.77 -9.22 19.98
N ASN A 202 12.81 -8.19 20.82
CA ASN A 202 14.02 -7.95 21.63
C ASN A 202 14.11 -8.89 22.86
N LYS A 203 13.08 -9.70 23.16
CA LYS A 203 13.03 -10.48 24.41
C LYS A 203 13.20 -12.00 24.29
N MET A 204 13.13 -12.60 23.10
CA MET A 204 13.46 -14.03 22.90
C MET A 204 14.03 -14.27 21.50
N ILE A 205 15.32 -13.94 21.30
CA ILE A 205 16.07 -14.36 20.12
C ILE A 205 17.36 -15.03 20.63
N SER A 206 17.60 -16.27 20.20
CA SER A 206 18.82 -17.00 20.54
C SER A 206 20.04 -16.33 19.87
N ASN A 207 21.24 -16.50 20.42
CA ASN A 207 22.43 -15.81 19.90
C ASN A 207 22.77 -16.17 18.45
N ASN A 208 22.36 -17.35 17.95
CA ASN A 208 22.58 -17.77 16.57
C ASN A 208 21.67 -17.03 15.57
N ASP A 209 20.41 -16.78 15.95
CA ASP A 209 19.44 -16.06 15.11
C ASP A 209 19.80 -14.57 14.98
N LYS A 210 20.48 -14.01 15.99
CA LYS A 210 21.03 -12.63 15.93
C LYS A 210 22.14 -12.49 14.90
N GLU A 211 22.98 -13.51 14.73
CA GLU A 211 24.07 -13.50 13.75
C GLU A 211 23.54 -13.59 12.30
N GLU A 212 22.49 -14.38 12.08
CA GLU A 212 21.86 -14.55 10.77
C GLU A 212 21.02 -13.33 10.36
N MET A 213 20.28 -12.72 11.30
CA MET A 213 19.62 -11.43 11.08
C MET A 213 20.63 -10.28 10.89
N GLN A 214 21.73 -10.24 11.64
CA GLN A 214 22.80 -9.26 11.40
C GLN A 214 23.40 -9.41 10.00
N ASN A 215 23.48 -10.62 9.45
CA ASN A 215 23.95 -10.84 8.09
C ASN A 215 22.95 -10.37 7.01
N LYS A 216 21.63 -10.40 7.24
CA LYS A 216 20.63 -9.78 6.34
C LYS A 216 20.57 -8.25 6.48
N TYR A 217 20.67 -7.69 7.69
CA TYR A 217 20.76 -6.22 7.89
C TYR A 217 22.05 -5.64 7.28
N ARG A 218 23.14 -6.41 7.28
CA ARG A 218 24.40 -6.06 6.60
C ARG A 218 24.27 -5.88 5.08
N GLU A 219 23.21 -6.37 4.41
CA GLU A 219 22.99 -6.11 2.98
C GLU A 219 22.49 -4.69 2.67
N ASN A 220 21.88 -4.00 3.64
CA ASN A 220 21.37 -2.63 3.48
C ASN A 220 22.17 -1.58 4.27
N ASP A 221 23.11 -2.00 5.11
CA ASP A 221 23.92 -1.10 5.92
C ASP A 221 24.78 -0.17 5.02
N GLY A 222 24.59 1.14 5.17
CA GLY A 222 25.25 2.16 4.34
C GLY A 222 24.54 2.54 3.04
N LYS A 223 23.33 2.01 2.77
CA LYS A 223 22.49 2.48 1.65
C LYS A 223 21.85 3.83 1.98
N ILE A 224 21.76 4.67 0.95
CA ILE A 224 21.13 6.00 1.02
C ILE A 224 19.83 5.97 0.21
N PHE A 225 18.79 6.62 0.73
CA PHE A 225 17.50 6.76 0.08
C PHE A 225 17.18 8.25 -0.11
N ALA A 226 16.47 8.58 -1.19
CA ALA A 226 16.05 9.94 -1.51
C ALA A 226 14.52 10.01 -1.60
N GLY A 227 13.95 11.13 -1.13
CA GLY A 227 12.52 11.40 -1.16
C GLY A 227 12.21 12.79 -1.71
N ILE A 228 11.16 12.90 -2.52
CA ILE A 228 10.66 14.18 -3.06
C ILE A 228 9.17 14.31 -2.76
N GLU A 229 8.79 15.43 -2.17
CA GLU A 229 7.42 15.93 -2.18
C GLU A 229 7.38 17.09 -3.18
N GLY A 230 6.55 16.99 -4.23
CA GLY A 230 6.58 17.91 -5.35
C GLY A 230 5.22 18.47 -5.71
N GLY A 231 5.00 19.75 -5.41
CA GLY A 231 3.81 20.49 -5.80
C GLY A 231 3.95 21.21 -7.15
N ALA A 232 2.91 21.94 -7.54
CA ALA A 232 2.92 22.76 -8.75
C ALA A 232 3.88 23.97 -8.66
N THR A 233 4.10 24.52 -7.46
CA THR A 233 4.88 25.75 -7.26
C THR A 233 6.15 25.55 -6.45
N CYS A 234 6.14 24.65 -5.47
CA CYS A 234 7.29 24.36 -4.62
C CYS A 234 7.41 22.86 -4.37
N SER A 235 8.63 22.44 -4.08
CA SER A 235 8.94 21.05 -3.72
C SER A 235 9.89 21.00 -2.53
N THR A 236 9.90 19.86 -1.84
CA THR A 236 10.83 19.50 -0.76
C THR A 236 11.54 18.20 -1.10
N PHE A 237 12.83 18.14 -0.78
CA PHE A 237 13.71 17.01 -1.05
C PHE A 237 14.39 16.56 0.25
N VAL A 238 14.51 15.24 0.47
CA VAL A 238 15.18 14.65 1.63
C VAL A 238 16.14 13.51 1.23
N LEU A 239 17.24 13.39 1.97
CA LEU A 239 18.14 12.23 1.96
C LEU A 239 18.12 11.56 3.32
N ILE A 240 17.97 10.24 3.36
CA ILE A 240 17.99 9.44 4.58
C ILE A 240 18.94 8.24 4.44
N ASP A 241 19.44 7.74 5.57
CA ASP A 241 20.21 6.48 5.60
C ASP A 241 19.29 5.25 5.79
N SER A 242 19.90 4.06 5.79
CA SER A 242 19.23 2.77 6.02
C SER A 242 18.58 2.61 7.40
N HIS A 243 18.86 3.50 8.34
CA HIS A 243 18.27 3.53 9.67
C HIS A 243 17.15 4.58 9.79
N GLY A 244 16.84 5.30 8.71
CA GLY A 244 15.84 6.36 8.69
C GLY A 244 16.34 7.72 9.21
N ASN A 245 17.64 7.89 9.45
CA ASN A 245 18.17 9.18 9.90
C ASN A 245 18.21 10.17 8.74
N LEU A 246 17.73 11.39 8.98
CA LEU A 246 17.81 12.49 8.01
C LEU A 246 19.26 12.94 7.84
N LEU A 247 19.78 12.81 6.63
CA LEU A 247 21.12 13.25 6.25
C LEU A 247 21.10 14.66 5.67
N HIS A 248 20.11 14.97 4.84
CA HIS A 248 19.99 16.28 4.20
C HIS A 248 18.56 16.60 3.81
N GLN A 249 18.24 17.90 3.75
CA GLN A 249 16.95 18.40 3.30
C GLN A 249 17.13 19.70 2.52
N LEU A 250 16.41 19.83 1.41
CA LEU A 250 16.26 21.07 0.65
C LEU A 250 14.78 21.40 0.48
N SER A 251 14.41 22.66 0.69
CA SER A 251 13.05 23.15 0.53
C SER A 251 13.03 24.36 -0.40
N GLY A 252 11.87 24.64 -1.02
CA GLY A 252 11.73 25.73 -1.99
C GLY A 252 12.24 25.37 -3.38
N GLY A 253 12.15 24.08 -3.74
CA GLY A 253 12.52 23.58 -5.06
C GLY A 253 11.61 24.02 -6.19
N PRO A 254 11.93 23.60 -7.42
CA PRO A 254 11.08 23.86 -8.58
C PRO A 254 9.71 23.22 -8.43
N GLY A 255 8.71 23.74 -9.15
CA GLY A 255 7.46 23.00 -9.39
C GLY A 255 7.73 21.72 -10.18
N LEU A 256 7.10 20.62 -9.77
CA LEU A 256 7.29 19.27 -10.30
C LEU A 256 5.98 18.62 -10.76
N ASN A 257 4.99 19.43 -11.14
CA ASN A 257 3.75 18.94 -11.72
C ASN A 257 3.94 18.73 -13.24
N PHE A 258 4.13 17.48 -13.65
CA PHE A 258 4.37 17.13 -15.06
C PHE A 258 3.13 17.24 -15.95
N LEU A 259 1.93 17.45 -15.40
CA LEU A 259 0.75 17.82 -16.20
C LEU A 259 0.82 19.27 -16.69
N LEU A 260 1.56 20.12 -15.97
CA LEU A 260 1.79 21.52 -16.35
C LEU A 260 3.06 21.66 -17.19
N ASP A 261 4.15 21.06 -16.73
CA ASP A 261 5.49 21.30 -17.29
C ASP A 261 5.93 20.26 -18.33
N GLY A 262 5.17 19.18 -18.48
CA GLY A 262 5.55 18.02 -19.29
C GLY A 262 6.46 17.04 -18.53
N VAL A 263 6.52 15.81 -19.04
CA VAL A 263 7.21 14.67 -18.41
C VAL A 263 8.73 14.88 -18.41
N GLU A 264 9.28 15.26 -19.56
CA GLU A 264 10.72 15.40 -19.79
C GLU A 264 11.31 16.51 -18.92
N SER A 265 10.69 17.70 -18.97
CA SER A 265 11.08 18.86 -18.15
C SER A 265 11.07 18.55 -16.65
N THR A 266 10.04 17.82 -16.21
CA THR A 266 9.91 17.43 -14.79
C THR A 266 10.98 16.42 -14.39
N ALA A 267 11.27 15.42 -15.22
CA ALA A 267 12.34 14.46 -14.98
C ALA A 267 13.72 15.14 -14.90
N ASP A 268 14.02 16.06 -15.83
CA ASP A 268 15.27 16.82 -15.85
C ASP A 268 15.41 17.69 -14.58
N LYS A 269 14.31 18.29 -14.13
CA LYS A 269 14.25 19.05 -12.87
C LYS A 269 14.56 18.16 -11.67
N ILE A 270 13.92 17.00 -11.57
CA ILE A 270 14.18 16.03 -10.49
C ILE A 270 15.65 15.61 -10.48
N ALA A 271 16.19 15.24 -11.64
CA ALA A 271 17.56 14.75 -11.77
C ALA A 271 18.60 15.79 -11.38
N ARG A 272 18.45 17.02 -11.87
CA ARG A 272 19.32 18.13 -11.50
C ARG A 272 19.25 18.42 -10.00
N TRP A 273 18.04 18.45 -9.43
CA TRP A 273 17.86 18.84 -8.04
C TRP A 273 18.39 17.79 -7.05
N LEU A 274 18.25 16.50 -7.37
CA LEU A 274 18.90 15.41 -6.61
C LEU A 274 20.44 15.51 -6.66
N ARG A 275 21.03 15.78 -7.83
CA ARG A 275 22.48 15.98 -7.97
C ARG A 275 22.96 17.19 -7.15
N GLU A 276 22.22 18.30 -7.19
CA GLU A 276 22.51 19.49 -6.38
C GLU A 276 22.47 19.17 -4.88
N ALA A 277 21.46 18.44 -4.41
CA ALA A 277 21.35 18.03 -3.00
C ALA A 277 22.54 17.19 -2.53
N ILE A 278 23.01 16.26 -3.37
CA ILE A 278 24.17 15.42 -3.05
C ILE A 278 25.46 16.25 -3.02
N VAL A 279 25.66 17.14 -4.00
CA VAL A 279 26.82 18.04 -4.04
C VAL A 279 26.84 18.97 -2.83
N GLU A 280 25.70 19.55 -2.46
CA GLU A 280 25.59 20.43 -1.29
C GLU A 280 25.86 19.68 0.01
N LYS A 281 25.27 18.49 0.18
CA LYS A 281 25.51 17.65 1.35
C LYS A 281 26.98 17.26 1.49
N ASN A 282 27.62 16.83 0.40
CA ASN A 282 29.03 16.44 0.40
C ASN A 282 29.98 17.62 0.64
N ARG A 283 29.58 18.85 0.32
CA ARG A 283 30.37 20.06 0.61
C ARG A 283 30.28 20.52 2.07
N LYS A 284 29.12 20.33 2.71
CA LYS A 284 28.86 20.78 4.09
C LYS A 284 29.52 19.91 5.17
N GLU A 285 29.93 18.68 4.85
CA GLU A 285 30.60 17.79 5.81
C GLU A 285 32.13 17.95 5.82
N ASN A 286 32.67 18.30 6.99
CA ASN A 286 34.10 18.27 7.27
C ASN A 286 34.55 16.83 7.59
N SER A 287 35.16 16.16 6.61
CA SER A 287 36.14 15.06 6.71
C SER A 287 35.86 13.77 7.52
N THR A 288 34.77 13.62 8.28
CA THR A 288 34.53 12.38 9.09
C THR A 288 33.51 11.41 8.50
N SER A 289 32.60 11.86 7.62
CA SER A 289 31.60 11.01 6.97
C SER A 289 32.02 10.66 5.54
N LYS A 290 31.72 9.45 5.06
CA LYS A 290 31.96 9.09 3.64
C LYS A 290 31.04 9.93 2.72
N PRO A 291 31.54 10.43 1.59
CA PRO A 291 30.71 11.19 0.65
C PRO A 291 29.62 10.29 0.06
N ILE A 292 28.40 10.84 -0.04
CA ILE A 292 27.27 10.18 -0.70
C ILE A 292 27.55 10.10 -2.19
N LYS A 293 27.37 8.92 -2.77
CA LYS A 293 27.53 8.67 -4.20
C LYS A 293 26.20 8.28 -4.82
N LEU A 294 26.07 8.60 -6.10
CA LEU A 294 25.02 8.09 -6.96
C LEU A 294 25.46 6.73 -7.57
N PRO A 295 24.51 5.83 -7.87
CA PRO A 295 23.08 5.94 -7.60
C PRO A 295 22.76 5.79 -6.10
N VAL A 296 21.66 6.40 -5.64
CA VAL A 296 21.06 6.05 -4.35
C VAL A 296 20.33 4.71 -4.46
N ALA A 297 20.04 4.05 -3.34
CA ALA A 297 19.34 2.77 -3.34
C ALA A 297 17.91 2.89 -3.87
N ALA A 298 17.19 3.95 -3.47
CA ALA A 298 15.91 4.28 -4.08
C ALA A 298 15.62 5.78 -4.05
N LEU A 299 14.83 6.23 -5.04
CA LEU A 299 14.23 7.55 -5.09
C LEU A 299 12.70 7.41 -5.06
N GLY A 300 12.08 7.86 -3.97
CA GLY A 300 10.64 7.97 -3.82
C GLY A 300 10.16 9.38 -4.18
N MET A 301 9.08 9.49 -4.95
CA MET A 301 8.54 10.76 -5.43
C MET A 301 7.03 10.80 -5.19
N GLY A 302 6.58 11.75 -4.38
CA GLY A 302 5.18 12.13 -4.20
C GLY A 302 4.89 13.40 -4.97
N LEU A 303 4.35 13.31 -6.18
CA LEU A 303 4.20 14.47 -7.06
C LEU A 303 2.72 14.80 -7.31
N SER A 304 2.42 16.09 -7.36
CA SER A 304 1.12 16.59 -7.78
C SER A 304 0.88 16.26 -9.26
N GLY A 305 -0.28 15.69 -9.58
CA GLY A 305 -0.61 15.20 -10.93
C GLY A 305 -0.20 13.73 -11.19
N ALA A 306 0.37 13.04 -10.21
CA ALA A 306 0.76 11.64 -10.32
C ALA A 306 -0.35 10.63 -10.00
N GLU A 307 -1.60 10.94 -10.37
CA GLU A 307 -2.72 10.00 -10.23
C GLU A 307 -2.90 9.05 -11.42
N ASN A 308 -2.38 9.40 -12.61
CA ASN A 308 -2.58 8.63 -13.84
C ASN A 308 -1.42 7.65 -14.12
N THR A 309 -1.71 6.35 -14.09
CA THR A 309 -0.71 5.27 -14.27
C THR A 309 0.05 5.34 -15.60
N THR A 310 -0.60 5.71 -16.71
CA THR A 310 0.06 5.83 -18.02
C THR A 310 1.10 6.93 -18.02
N THR A 311 0.74 8.12 -17.51
CA THR A 311 1.65 9.27 -17.47
C THR A 311 2.77 9.07 -16.46
N ASN A 312 2.46 8.43 -15.32
CA ASN A 312 3.45 8.01 -14.32
C ASN A 312 4.50 7.06 -14.93
N THR A 313 4.06 6.12 -15.77
CA THR A 313 4.96 5.18 -16.45
C THR A 313 5.92 5.91 -17.38
N LEU A 314 5.44 6.88 -18.16
CA LEU A 314 6.28 7.69 -19.04
C LEU A 314 7.36 8.46 -18.27
N LEU A 315 7.01 9.05 -17.12
CA LEU A 315 7.99 9.75 -16.27
C LEU A 315 9.06 8.80 -15.74
N LEU A 316 8.67 7.62 -15.27
CA LEU A 316 9.61 6.61 -14.78
C LEU A 316 10.50 6.06 -15.89
N GLU A 317 9.98 5.84 -17.09
CA GLU A 317 10.75 5.40 -18.27
C GLU A 317 11.75 6.47 -18.71
N TYR A 318 11.35 7.75 -18.72
CA TYR A 318 12.26 8.85 -19.03
C TYR A 318 13.40 8.95 -18.02
N LEU A 319 13.07 8.92 -16.71
CA LEU A 319 14.09 8.91 -15.65
C LEU A 319 15.05 7.72 -15.79
N ARG A 320 14.55 6.52 -16.07
CA ARG A 320 15.42 5.34 -16.27
C ARG A 320 16.33 5.47 -17.49
N SER A 321 15.79 5.98 -18.60
CA SER A 321 16.53 6.05 -19.86
C SER A 321 17.56 7.19 -19.91
N GLN A 322 17.21 8.37 -19.40
CA GLN A 322 18.06 9.57 -19.46
C GLN A 322 18.86 9.81 -18.18
N HIS A 323 18.38 9.30 -17.04
CA HIS A 323 18.92 9.57 -15.71
C HIS A 323 19.02 8.31 -14.84
N GLY A 324 19.34 7.16 -15.45
CA GLY A 324 19.49 5.88 -14.74
C GLY A 324 20.65 5.86 -13.72
N ASP A 325 21.50 6.90 -13.71
CA ASP A 325 22.55 7.10 -12.71
C ASP A 325 22.00 7.55 -11.35
N LEU A 326 20.74 7.99 -11.25
CA LEU A 326 20.21 8.59 -10.03
C LEU A 326 19.91 7.57 -8.93
N ALA A 327 19.26 6.45 -9.26
CA ALA A 327 18.79 5.50 -8.26
C ALA A 327 18.67 4.08 -8.82
N GLU A 328 18.93 3.08 -7.98
CA GLU A 328 18.73 1.67 -8.33
C GLU A 328 17.25 1.32 -8.45
N ALA A 329 16.39 1.93 -7.62
CA ALA A 329 14.94 1.81 -7.68
C ALA A 329 14.25 3.18 -7.72
N LEU A 330 13.16 3.27 -8.47
CA LEU A 330 12.31 4.46 -8.57
C LEU A 330 10.89 4.12 -8.13
N PHE A 331 10.32 4.95 -7.27
CA PHE A 331 8.92 4.87 -6.85
C PHE A 331 8.24 6.22 -7.04
N LEU A 332 7.05 6.22 -7.65
CA LEU A 332 6.26 7.41 -7.93
C LEU A 332 4.84 7.20 -7.42
N THR A 333 4.32 8.18 -6.71
CA THR A 333 2.94 8.25 -6.23
C THR A 333 2.47 9.70 -6.18
N SER A 334 1.21 9.95 -5.85
CA SER A 334 0.70 11.31 -5.72
C SER A 334 1.21 11.99 -4.44
N ASP A 335 1.28 13.32 -4.47
CA ASP A 335 1.56 14.18 -3.32
C ASP A 335 0.70 13.80 -2.09
N ALA A 336 -0.59 13.55 -2.29
CA ALA A 336 -1.52 13.14 -1.25
C ALA A 336 -1.16 11.79 -0.61
N VAL A 337 -0.68 10.83 -1.40
CA VAL A 337 -0.27 9.52 -0.88
C VAL A 337 1.04 9.60 -0.14
N ALA A 338 2.01 10.36 -0.66
CA ALA A 338 3.28 10.57 0.02
C ALA A 338 3.08 11.30 1.36
N ALA A 339 2.14 12.24 1.43
CA ALA A 339 1.76 12.88 2.69
C ALA A 339 1.20 11.88 3.70
N VAL A 340 0.34 10.95 3.26
CA VAL A 340 -0.16 9.85 4.12
C VAL A 340 0.99 8.96 4.59
N ALA A 341 1.85 8.51 3.68
CA ALA A 341 2.99 7.64 3.99
C ALA A 341 4.02 8.29 4.95
N THR A 342 4.08 9.62 5.01
CA THR A 342 4.94 10.35 5.95
C THR A 342 4.35 10.36 7.37
N CYS A 343 3.02 10.31 7.49
CA CYS A 343 2.34 10.37 8.78
C CYS A 343 2.11 8.98 9.40
N PHE A 344 2.08 7.93 8.58
CA PHE A 344 1.69 6.58 9.00
C PHE A 344 2.70 5.54 8.54
N GLU A 345 3.27 4.77 9.48
CA GLU A 345 4.26 3.71 9.20
C GLU A 345 3.67 2.48 8.49
N LYS A 346 2.34 2.29 8.51
CA LYS A 346 1.68 1.06 8.06
C LYS A 346 0.45 1.33 7.20
N SER A 347 -0.56 1.97 7.76
CA SER A 347 -1.80 2.35 7.07
C SER A 347 -2.38 3.58 7.73
N GLY A 348 -3.16 4.36 6.98
CA GLY A 348 -3.72 5.58 7.53
C GLY A 348 -4.68 6.27 6.59
N ILE A 349 -5.58 7.05 7.20
CA ILE A 349 -6.53 7.88 6.48
C ILE A 349 -6.11 9.33 6.68
N VAL A 350 -6.01 10.07 5.59
CA VAL A 350 -5.86 11.53 5.60
C VAL A 350 -7.14 12.14 5.05
N LEU A 351 -7.77 12.98 5.87
CA LEU A 351 -8.90 13.82 5.49
C LEU A 351 -8.44 15.27 5.43
N ILE A 352 -8.44 15.85 4.23
CA ILE A 352 -8.12 17.24 3.99
C ILE A 352 -9.44 18.02 3.88
N ALA A 353 -9.59 19.06 4.69
CA ALA A 353 -10.71 20.01 4.63
C ALA A 353 -10.14 21.45 4.65
N GLY A 354 -9.73 21.92 3.48
CA GLY A 354 -9.20 23.28 3.26
C GLY A 354 -10.11 24.06 2.31
N THR A 355 -9.54 24.76 1.32
CA THR A 355 -10.34 25.42 0.26
C THR A 355 -11.24 24.43 -0.50
N GLY A 356 -10.77 23.20 -0.70
CA GLY A 356 -11.56 22.04 -1.12
C GLY A 356 -11.45 20.90 -0.09
N SER A 357 -11.88 19.69 -0.46
CA SER A 357 -11.77 18.54 0.42
C SER A 357 -11.41 17.25 -0.31
N THR A 358 -10.71 16.36 0.39
CA THR A 358 -10.35 15.03 -0.14
C THR A 358 -10.06 14.06 1.01
N CYS A 359 -10.43 12.79 0.82
CA CYS A 359 -10.09 11.70 1.73
C CYS A 359 -9.22 10.68 0.98
N ARG A 360 -8.11 10.25 1.60
CA ARG A 360 -7.22 9.21 1.07
C ARG A 360 -6.90 8.21 2.17
N LEU A 361 -7.04 6.93 1.84
CA LEU A 361 -6.62 5.78 2.65
C LEU A 361 -5.37 5.18 2.00
N LEU A 362 -4.28 5.07 2.75
CA LEU A 362 -3.16 4.16 2.45
C LEU A 362 -3.39 2.87 3.24
N LYS A 363 -3.55 1.75 2.54
CA LYS A 363 -3.66 0.42 3.16
C LYS A 363 -2.27 -0.13 3.49
N SER A 364 -2.20 -1.12 4.39
CA SER A 364 -0.93 -1.74 4.78
C SER A 364 -0.24 -2.53 3.67
N ASP A 365 -0.99 -2.85 2.61
CA ASP A 365 -0.46 -3.46 1.40
C ASP A 365 0.15 -2.45 0.40
N GLY A 366 0.17 -1.16 0.76
CA GLY A 366 0.68 -0.06 -0.06
C GLY A 366 -0.32 0.47 -1.10
N SER A 367 -1.49 -0.14 -1.23
CA SER A 367 -2.55 0.36 -2.11
C SER A 367 -3.24 1.58 -1.53
N VAL A 368 -3.75 2.43 -2.41
CA VAL A 368 -4.39 3.69 -2.04
C VAL A 368 -5.83 3.68 -2.51
N HIS A 369 -6.74 4.05 -1.61
CA HIS A 369 -8.13 4.32 -1.95
C HIS A 369 -8.47 5.78 -1.69
N GLY A 370 -9.28 6.39 -2.56
CA GLY A 370 -9.61 7.81 -2.48
C GLY A 370 -11.10 8.06 -2.64
N VAL A 371 -11.63 8.94 -1.80
CA VAL A 371 -13.01 9.46 -1.92
C VAL A 371 -12.94 10.99 -1.97
N GLY A 372 -13.70 11.58 -2.90
CA GLY A 372 -13.67 13.03 -3.12
C GLY A 372 -12.36 13.54 -3.72
N GLY A 373 -12.16 14.86 -3.69
CA GLY A 373 -11.08 15.53 -4.42
C GLY A 373 -11.40 15.81 -5.89
N TRP A 374 -12.68 15.77 -6.28
CA TRP A 374 -13.13 16.03 -7.66
C TRP A 374 -13.24 17.52 -8.02
N GLY A 375 -12.93 18.40 -7.06
CA GLY A 375 -13.04 19.84 -7.24
C GLY A 375 -14.46 20.38 -7.07
N HIS A 376 -14.55 21.71 -7.01
CA HIS A 376 -15.70 22.44 -6.50
C HIS A 376 -16.99 22.40 -7.33
N LEU A 377 -16.91 21.96 -8.59
CA LEU A 377 -18.09 21.86 -9.44
C LEU A 377 -18.91 20.59 -9.17
N VAL A 378 -18.23 19.51 -8.77
CA VAL A 378 -18.82 18.16 -8.66
C VAL A 378 -18.58 17.50 -7.30
N GLY A 379 -17.76 18.11 -6.43
CA GLY A 379 -17.46 17.61 -5.09
C GLY A 379 -16.94 18.71 -4.16
N ASP A 380 -15.86 18.43 -3.42
CA ASP A 380 -15.32 19.26 -2.33
C ASP A 380 -16.29 19.40 -1.12
N GLU A 381 -17.17 18.43 -0.89
CA GLU A 381 -18.06 18.40 0.27
C GLU A 381 -17.30 18.56 1.59
N GLY A 382 -17.76 19.44 2.47
CA GLY A 382 -17.10 19.75 3.73
C GLY A 382 -15.87 20.68 3.60
N GLY A 383 -15.43 21.01 2.39
CA GLY A 383 -14.43 22.05 2.14
C GLY A 383 -14.99 23.46 2.35
N ALA A 384 -14.10 24.44 2.54
CA ALA A 384 -14.48 25.82 2.76
C ALA A 384 -15.26 26.42 1.58
N PHE A 385 -14.94 26.07 0.33
CA PHE A 385 -15.76 26.50 -0.81
C PHE A 385 -17.20 25.97 -0.72
N TRP A 386 -17.36 24.68 -0.39
CA TRP A 386 -18.67 24.05 -0.30
C TRP A 386 -19.54 24.66 0.80
N ILE A 387 -18.95 24.94 1.97
CA ILE A 387 -19.66 25.61 3.08
C ILE A 387 -20.13 27.01 2.65
N SER A 388 -19.24 27.81 2.05
CA SER A 388 -19.57 29.14 1.54
C SER A 388 -20.69 29.08 0.49
N MET A 389 -20.59 28.17 -0.48
CA MET A 389 -21.57 28.04 -1.54
C MET A 389 -22.92 27.55 -1.03
N ARG A 390 -22.94 26.71 0.02
CA ARG A 390 -24.19 26.34 0.70
C ARG A 390 -24.86 27.53 1.37
N ALA A 391 -24.11 28.37 2.09
CA ALA A 391 -24.65 29.58 2.69
C ALA A 391 -25.20 30.55 1.63
N ILE A 392 -24.46 30.76 0.53
CA ILE A 392 -24.91 31.57 -0.61
C ILE A 392 -26.23 31.01 -1.18
N ARG A 393 -26.27 29.71 -1.48
CA ARG A 393 -27.49 29.08 -2.04
C ARG A 393 -28.67 29.20 -1.09
N TYR A 394 -28.43 29.05 0.21
CA TYR A 394 -29.46 29.18 1.22
C TYR A 394 -30.07 30.59 1.28
N ILE A 395 -29.24 31.63 1.21
CA ILE A 395 -29.71 33.04 1.12
C ILE A 395 -30.58 33.25 -0.13
N PHE A 396 -30.15 32.73 -1.28
CA PHE A 396 -30.93 32.86 -2.52
C PHE A 396 -32.26 32.11 -2.43
N SER A 397 -32.24 30.87 -1.93
CA SER A 397 -33.46 30.08 -1.75
C SER A 397 -34.43 30.70 -0.74
N PHE A 398 -33.95 31.31 0.34
CA PHE A 398 -34.79 32.05 1.29
C PHE A 398 -35.50 33.23 0.63
N ASP A 399 -34.73 34.11 -0.02
CA ASP A 399 -35.29 35.29 -0.68
C ASP A 399 -36.27 34.93 -1.81
N ASP A 400 -36.03 33.83 -2.51
CA ASP A 400 -36.88 33.38 -3.62
C ASP A 400 -38.10 32.56 -3.14
N GLY A 401 -38.22 32.33 -1.81
CA GLY A 401 -39.32 31.54 -1.23
C GLY A 401 -39.24 30.04 -1.54
N MET A 402 -38.04 29.54 -1.84
CA MET A 402 -37.75 28.17 -2.32
C MET A 402 -37.15 27.26 -1.24
N LEU A 403 -37.17 27.67 0.03
CA LEU A 403 -36.80 26.77 1.13
C LEU A 403 -37.89 25.71 1.30
N GLU A 404 -37.65 24.50 0.82
CA GLU A 404 -38.43 23.35 1.24
C GLU A 404 -38.14 23.04 2.72
N ASN A 405 -39.10 22.44 3.42
CA ASN A 405 -38.97 21.93 4.80
C ASN A 405 -37.96 20.77 4.88
N SER A 406 -36.69 20.99 4.54
CA SER A 406 -35.66 19.95 4.39
C SER A 406 -35.10 19.42 5.72
N PHE A 407 -35.65 19.85 6.86
CA PHE A 407 -35.38 19.28 8.19
C PHE A 407 -36.65 18.71 8.83
N SER A 408 -37.42 17.91 8.10
CA SER A 408 -38.52 17.13 8.68
C SER A 408 -37.97 15.92 9.46
N ASN A 409 -37.39 16.15 10.64
CA ASN A 409 -37.37 15.13 11.70
C ASN A 409 -37.12 15.69 13.12
N ASN A 410 -37.28 17.00 13.34
CA ASN A 410 -37.63 17.48 14.68
C ASN A 410 -38.45 18.75 14.59
N SER A 411 -39.44 18.82 15.46
CA SER A 411 -40.34 19.93 15.70
C SER A 411 -39.61 21.27 15.89
N MET A 412 -40.22 22.33 15.36
CA MET A 412 -39.93 23.75 15.57
C MET A 412 -38.84 24.36 14.67
N ILE A 413 -39.22 24.58 13.40
CA ILE A 413 -38.66 25.67 12.60
C ILE A 413 -39.59 26.87 12.89
N ASP A 414 -39.18 27.77 13.78
CA ASP A 414 -39.87 29.05 13.95
C ASP A 414 -39.41 29.96 12.83
N VAL A 415 -40.27 30.15 11.83
CA VAL A 415 -40.00 30.89 10.59
C VAL A 415 -39.51 32.33 10.86
N ASN A 416 -39.75 32.85 12.06
CA ASN A 416 -39.29 34.19 12.47
C ASN A 416 -37.86 34.22 13.03
N GLU A 417 -37.39 33.18 13.76
CA GLU A 417 -36.01 33.12 14.27
C GLU A 417 -35.02 32.88 13.12
N ASP A 418 -35.34 31.97 12.20
CA ASP A 418 -34.50 31.69 11.03
C ASP A 418 -34.38 32.90 10.09
N ALA A 419 -35.39 33.78 10.04
CA ALA A 419 -35.36 34.97 9.19
C ALA A 419 -34.33 36.02 9.67
N GLU A 420 -34.16 36.18 10.98
CA GLU A 420 -33.19 37.12 11.57
C GLU A 420 -31.75 36.60 11.41
N ASP A 421 -31.55 35.30 11.59
CA ASP A 421 -30.26 34.64 11.37
C ASP A 421 -29.84 34.70 9.90
N ILE A 422 -30.75 34.40 8.96
CA ILE A 422 -30.47 34.48 7.53
C ILE A 422 -30.15 35.91 7.11
N GLN A 423 -30.89 36.89 7.62
CA GLN A 423 -30.64 38.30 7.35
C GLN A 423 -29.24 38.72 7.85
N THR A 424 -28.84 38.24 9.04
CA THR A 424 -27.51 38.45 9.59
C THR A 424 -26.42 37.85 8.70
N VAL A 425 -26.58 36.60 8.25
CA VAL A 425 -25.61 35.95 7.35
C VAL A 425 -25.55 36.65 5.99
N LYS A 426 -26.66 37.17 5.49
CA LYS A 426 -26.74 37.96 4.25
C LYS A 426 -25.99 39.29 4.37
N GLU A 427 -26.11 40.01 5.48
CA GLU A 427 -25.35 41.24 5.72
C GLU A 427 -23.84 40.99 5.77
N HIS A 428 -23.45 39.90 6.42
CA HIS A 428 -22.06 39.42 6.46
C HIS A 428 -21.54 39.06 5.06
N LEU A 429 -22.36 38.41 4.22
CA LEU A 429 -22.03 38.11 2.82
C LEU A 429 -21.76 39.39 2.02
N LEU A 430 -22.68 40.37 2.08
CA LEU A 430 -22.56 41.62 1.33
C LEU A 430 -21.29 42.38 1.74
N LYS A 431 -21.02 42.45 3.05
CA LYS A 431 -19.81 43.08 3.59
C LYS A 431 -18.53 42.36 3.17
N HIS A 432 -18.53 41.03 3.22
CA HIS A 432 -17.36 40.20 2.88
C HIS A 432 -16.95 40.38 1.41
N PHE A 433 -17.92 40.29 0.49
CA PHE A 433 -17.67 40.41 -0.94
C PHE A 433 -17.64 41.85 -1.45
N LYS A 434 -17.90 42.84 -0.57
CA LYS A 434 -17.95 44.27 -0.87
C LYS A 434 -18.95 44.61 -1.96
N ILE A 435 -20.12 43.98 -1.91
CA ILE A 435 -21.23 44.14 -2.84
C ILE A 435 -22.43 44.76 -2.14
N LYS A 436 -23.28 45.47 -2.89
CA LYS A 436 -24.47 46.13 -2.32
C LYS A 436 -25.72 45.26 -2.39
N THR A 437 -25.80 44.42 -3.40
CA THR A 437 -26.94 43.52 -3.62
C THR A 437 -26.45 42.11 -3.94
N LYS A 438 -27.32 41.11 -3.76
CA LYS A 438 -26.97 39.71 -4.04
C LYS A 438 -26.74 39.44 -5.53
N GLU A 439 -27.38 40.21 -6.42
CA GLU A 439 -27.24 40.07 -7.87
C GLU A 439 -25.81 40.39 -8.32
N GLU A 440 -25.12 41.30 -7.64
CA GLU A 440 -23.70 41.60 -7.90
C GLU A 440 -22.78 40.39 -7.64
N LEU A 441 -23.21 39.41 -6.83
CA LEU A 441 -22.48 38.17 -6.59
C LEU A 441 -22.31 37.34 -7.87
N MET A 442 -23.23 37.47 -8.84
CA MET A 442 -23.15 36.78 -10.13
C MET A 442 -21.88 37.17 -10.90
N ASN A 443 -21.43 38.42 -10.77
CA ASN A 443 -20.18 38.89 -11.39
C ASN A 443 -18.94 38.26 -10.74
N ILE A 444 -19.03 37.86 -9.48
CA ILE A 444 -17.94 37.19 -8.75
C ILE A 444 -17.92 35.69 -9.07
N LEU A 445 -19.10 35.06 -9.14
CA LEU A 445 -19.26 33.63 -9.38
C LEU A 445 -19.03 33.23 -10.85
N TYR A 446 -19.49 34.05 -11.79
CA TYR A 446 -19.46 33.75 -13.23
C TYR A 446 -18.56 34.71 -14.04
N GLY A 447 -17.97 35.71 -13.38
CA GLY A 447 -17.10 36.66 -14.06
C GLY A 447 -15.74 36.08 -14.45
N PRO A 448 -15.01 36.78 -15.33
CA PRO A 448 -13.70 36.33 -15.83
C PRO A 448 -12.61 36.24 -14.75
N ASN A 449 -12.86 36.81 -13.56
CA ASN A 449 -11.93 36.85 -12.43
C ASN A 449 -12.37 35.92 -11.28
N PHE A 450 -13.14 34.86 -11.56
CA PHE A 450 -13.55 33.90 -10.54
C PHE A 450 -12.33 33.33 -9.79
N GLN A 451 -12.38 33.36 -8.46
CA GLN A 451 -11.36 32.77 -7.59
C GLN A 451 -12.00 31.90 -6.52
N LYS A 452 -11.78 30.58 -6.62
CA LYS A 452 -12.29 29.57 -5.66
C LYS A 452 -11.92 29.92 -4.21
N SER A 453 -10.68 30.34 -3.97
CA SER A 453 -10.18 30.74 -2.64
C SER A 453 -10.89 31.98 -2.11
N TYR A 454 -11.25 32.94 -2.97
CA TYR A 454 -11.97 34.15 -2.57
C TYR A 454 -13.39 33.81 -2.11
N ILE A 455 -14.11 32.95 -2.83
CA ILE A 455 -15.42 32.47 -2.39
C ILE A 455 -15.30 31.68 -1.08
N ALA A 456 -14.37 30.73 -1.01
CA ALA A 456 -14.15 29.90 0.17
C ALA A 456 -13.79 30.69 1.44
N SER A 457 -13.21 31.88 1.29
CA SER A 457 -12.83 32.73 2.42
C SER A 457 -14.03 33.19 3.26
N PHE A 458 -15.25 33.19 2.70
CA PHE A 458 -16.46 33.52 3.44
C PHE A 458 -16.75 32.53 4.58
N THR A 459 -16.31 31.28 4.44
CA THR A 459 -16.43 30.25 5.50
C THR A 459 -15.75 30.65 6.80
N LYS A 460 -14.66 31.43 6.74
CA LYS A 460 -14.02 31.95 7.96
C LYS A 460 -14.99 32.82 8.76
N LEU A 461 -15.70 33.71 8.08
CA LEU A 461 -16.67 34.61 8.70
C LEU A 461 -17.86 33.83 9.26
N LEU A 462 -18.36 32.84 8.51
CA LEU A 462 -19.43 31.95 8.98
C LEU A 462 -19.02 31.22 10.28
N ALA A 463 -17.78 30.75 10.38
CA ALA A 463 -17.26 30.09 11.57
C ALA A 463 -17.00 31.04 12.76
N GLU A 464 -16.79 32.34 12.50
CA GLU A 464 -16.66 33.35 13.55
C GLU A 464 -18.04 33.73 14.12
N CYS A 465 -19.07 33.80 13.28
CA CYS A 465 -20.44 34.10 13.71
C CYS A 465 -21.05 32.99 14.59
N THR A 466 -20.66 31.73 14.42
CA THR A 466 -21.16 30.60 15.22
C THR A 466 -20.55 30.49 16.62
N ARG A 467 -19.47 31.24 16.93
CA ARG A 467 -18.79 31.21 18.24
C ARG A 467 -19.41 32.15 19.28
N CYS A 468 -20.45 32.89 18.93
CA CYS A 468 -21.08 33.89 19.80
C CYS A 468 -22.45 33.47 20.35
N VAL A 469 -22.82 32.18 20.23
CA VAL A 469 -24.09 31.62 20.75
C VAL A 469 -23.81 30.68 21.92
#